data_AF-A0AAV7CNF6-F1
#
_entry.id   AF-A0AAV7CNF6-F1
#
_cell.length_a   1.000
_cell.length_b   1.000
_cell.length_c   1.000
_cell.angle_alpha   90.00
_cell.angle_beta   90.00
_cell.angle_gamma   90.00
#
_symmetry.space_group_name_H-M   'P 1'
#
loop_
_entity.id
_entity.type
_entity.pdbx_description
1 polymer ?
#
loop_
_entity_poly.entity_id
_entity_poly.type
_entity_poly.pdbx_seq_one_letter_code
_entity_poly.pdbx_strand_id
1 'polypeptide(L)'
;MIIYRDLVTGDEMFSDIYKIIEACNGLVLEVDGKIISRKEGSIDDALIGGNASQEIQDEQTEETVVSGVDIVLNHKLQETCFTKESYKQYIKDYMKAIKCKLEQNHPERVKPFMSGAAEKIKHILGNFKNYQFFTGESMNPEGMIALLDYRPDGTTPYLTFFKDGLEIEKCVSWLLELYFKHCVNCRQLSTPWSDSLLVHCL
;
A
#
# COMPACT_ATOMS: atom_id res chain seq x y z
N MET A 1 8.87 -5.82 -9.01
CA MET A 1 7.99 -4.92 -8.24
C MET A 1 7.38 -5.76 -7.13
N ILE A 2 7.36 -5.25 -5.92
CA ILE A 2 6.79 -5.91 -4.75
C ILE A 2 5.54 -5.12 -4.35
N ILE A 3 4.44 -5.84 -4.17
CA ILE A 3 3.17 -5.27 -3.74
C ILE A 3 2.93 -5.73 -2.30
N TYR A 4 2.54 -4.79 -1.44
CA TYR A 4 2.16 -5.04 -0.07
C TYR A 4 0.64 -5.01 0.03
N ARG A 5 0.06 -6.18 0.31
CA ARG A 5 -1.38 -6.36 0.46
C ARG A 5 -1.76 -6.44 1.92
N ASP A 6 -2.96 -5.99 2.27
CA ASP A 6 -3.53 -6.28 3.59
C ASP A 6 -3.75 -7.78 3.74
N LEU A 7 -3.26 -8.36 4.83
CA LEU A 7 -3.37 -9.79 5.14
C LEU A 7 -4.83 -10.22 5.36
N VAL A 8 -5.72 -9.29 5.76
CA VAL A 8 -7.12 -9.59 6.04
C VAL A 8 -7.96 -9.55 4.76
N THR A 9 -7.88 -8.47 3.98
CA THR A 9 -8.74 -8.25 2.81
C THR A 9 -8.11 -8.66 1.48
N GLY A 10 -6.78 -8.69 1.39
CA GLY A 10 -6.04 -8.85 0.14
C GLY A 10 -5.93 -7.56 -0.69
N ASP A 11 -6.44 -6.43 -0.19
CA ASP A 11 -6.35 -5.14 -0.87
C ASP A 11 -4.90 -4.68 -0.98
N GLU A 12 -4.56 -4.07 -2.10
CA GLU A 12 -3.26 -3.46 -2.29
C GLU A 12 -3.16 -2.15 -1.49
N MET A 13 -2.16 -2.08 -0.59
CA MET A 13 -1.97 -0.93 0.28
C MET A 13 -0.88 0.01 -0.24
N PHE A 14 0.25 -0.55 -0.66
CA PHE A 14 1.36 0.18 -1.28
C PHE A 14 2.31 -0.79 -2.02
N SER A 15 3.32 -0.26 -2.70
CA SER A 15 4.36 -1.04 -3.38
C SER A 15 5.77 -0.59 -3.00
N ASP A 16 6.78 -1.36 -3.42
CA ASP A 16 8.21 -1.07 -3.19
C ASP A 16 8.77 0.14 -3.96
N ILE A 17 7.94 0.82 -4.75
CA ILE A 17 8.34 2.03 -5.49
C ILE A 17 8.53 3.24 -4.57
N TYR A 18 7.93 3.21 -3.38
CA TYR A 18 8.05 4.28 -2.38
C TYR A 18 9.19 4.00 -1.40
N LYS A 19 9.57 5.03 -0.66
CA LYS A 19 10.55 4.90 0.41
C LYS A 19 9.89 4.31 1.65
N ILE A 20 10.19 3.05 1.92
CA ILE A 20 9.68 2.28 3.07
C ILE A 20 10.73 2.31 4.20
N ILE A 21 10.29 2.69 5.41
CA ILE A 21 11.13 2.76 6.61
C ILE A 21 10.55 1.81 7.65
N GLU A 22 11.36 0.88 8.17
CA GLU A 22 10.95 0.07 9.31
C GLU A 22 11.09 0.87 10.60
N ALA A 23 10.01 1.00 11.37
CA ALA A 23 9.98 1.70 12.64
C ALA A 23 9.44 0.81 13.77
N CYS A 24 9.59 1.27 15.01
CA CYS A 24 9.17 0.55 16.21
C CYS A 24 9.72 -0.89 16.27
N ASN A 25 11.03 -1.05 16.07
CA ASN A 25 11.73 -2.35 16.04
C ASN A 25 11.17 -3.33 15.00
N GLY A 26 10.78 -2.80 13.83
CA GLY A 26 10.23 -3.60 12.73
C GLY A 26 8.78 -4.02 12.92
N LEU A 27 8.05 -3.40 13.86
CA LEU A 27 6.61 -3.64 14.04
C LEU A 27 5.77 -2.95 12.96
N VAL A 28 6.18 -1.76 12.53
CA VAL A 28 5.44 -0.95 11.56
C VAL A 28 6.33 -0.55 10.39
N LEU A 29 5.71 -0.37 9.24
CA LEU A 29 6.30 0.20 8.04
C LEU A 29 5.75 1.60 7.86
N GLU A 30 6.63 2.59 7.73
CA GLU A 30 6.29 3.97 7.41
C GLU A 30 6.71 4.25 5.97
N VAL A 31 5.76 4.66 5.13
CA VAL A 31 5.96 4.82 3.69
C VAL A 31 5.82 6.29 3.34
N ASP A 32 6.92 6.90 2.89
CA ASP A 32 6.93 8.31 2.51
C ASP A 32 6.18 8.49 1.17
N GLY A 33 5.20 9.38 1.17
CA GLY A 33 4.45 9.80 -0.01
C GLY A 33 4.82 11.23 -0.44
N LYS A 34 4.14 11.69 -1.48
CA LYS A 34 4.22 13.06 -2.01
C LYS A 34 2.83 13.58 -2.30
N ILE A 35 2.60 14.87 -2.05
CA ILE A 35 1.38 15.53 -2.50
C ILE A 35 1.49 15.74 -4.01
N ILE A 36 0.51 15.25 -4.76
CA ILE A 36 0.40 15.41 -6.22
C ILE A 36 -1.00 15.91 -6.57
N SER A 37 -1.11 16.54 -7.75
CA SER A 37 -2.41 16.90 -8.33
C SER A 37 -2.53 16.27 -9.71
N ARG A 38 -3.68 15.69 -10.02
CA ARG A 38 -4.01 15.05 -11.30
C ARG A 38 -5.28 15.67 -11.87
N LYS A 39 -5.33 15.84 -13.19
CA LYS A 39 -6.58 16.14 -13.89
C LYS A 39 -7.31 14.84 -14.15
N GLU A 40 -8.51 14.68 -13.61
CA GLU A 40 -9.37 13.53 -13.87
C GLU A 40 -10.27 13.87 -15.07
N GLY A 41 -10.34 12.99 -16.08
CA GLY A 41 -11.25 13.17 -17.22
C GLY A 41 -10.68 13.70 -18.54
N SER A 42 -9.36 13.68 -18.77
CA SER A 42 -8.85 13.93 -20.13
C SER A 42 -9.12 12.71 -21.03
N ILE A 43 -10.31 12.66 -21.63
CA ILE A 43 -10.43 12.04 -22.94
C ILE A 43 -9.56 12.91 -23.85
N ASP A 44 -8.47 12.38 -24.38
CA ASP A 44 -7.79 13.06 -25.48
C ASP A 44 -8.85 13.29 -26.55
N ASP A 45 -9.21 14.54 -26.83
CA ASP A 45 -10.13 14.91 -27.93
C ASP A 45 -9.67 14.32 -29.28
N ALA A 46 -8.40 13.91 -29.37
CA ALA A 46 -7.84 13.15 -30.49
C ALA A 46 -8.43 11.73 -30.67
N LEU A 47 -9.11 11.16 -29.67
CA LEU A 47 -9.77 9.85 -29.73
C LEU A 47 -11.26 9.94 -30.09
N ILE A 48 -11.88 11.13 -30.05
CA ILE A 48 -13.23 11.36 -30.60
C ILE A 48 -13.10 11.66 -32.10
N GLY A 49 -12.48 10.72 -32.81
CA GLY A 49 -12.37 10.74 -34.26
C GLY A 49 -13.71 10.41 -34.91
N GLY A 50 -14.48 11.45 -35.25
CA GLY A 50 -15.31 11.46 -36.46
C GLY A 50 -16.82 11.35 -36.28
N ASN A 51 -17.50 12.50 -36.14
CA ASN A 51 -18.52 12.93 -37.10
C ASN A 51 -18.81 14.44 -36.93
N ALA A 52 -18.45 15.24 -37.93
CA ALA A 52 -18.73 16.66 -37.94
C ALA A 52 -20.15 16.92 -38.42
N SER A 53 -21.11 17.13 -37.50
CA SER A 53 -22.24 18.03 -37.74
C SER A 53 -23.07 18.28 -36.48
N GLN A 54 -23.44 19.55 -36.32
CA GLN A 54 -24.49 20.13 -35.48
C GLN A 54 -24.11 20.66 -34.09
N GLU A 55 -24.50 21.92 -33.92
CA GLU A 55 -24.34 22.83 -32.80
C GLU A 55 -24.79 22.21 -31.49
N ILE A 56 -23.87 22.07 -30.53
CA ILE A 56 -24.21 21.84 -29.12
C ILE A 56 -23.35 22.78 -28.28
N GLN A 57 -24.04 23.39 -27.33
CA GLN A 57 -23.60 24.41 -26.40
C GLN A 57 -22.27 24.07 -25.73
N ASP A 58 -21.57 25.15 -25.42
CA ASP A 58 -20.45 25.30 -24.50
C ASP A 58 -20.77 24.62 -23.14
N GLU A 59 -20.66 23.29 -23.08
CA GLU A 59 -20.49 22.56 -21.83
C GLU A 59 -19.01 22.67 -21.46
N GLN A 60 -18.70 23.74 -20.72
CA GLN A 60 -17.51 23.78 -19.88
C GLN A 60 -17.51 22.52 -19.00
N THR A 61 -16.85 21.47 -19.48
CA THR A 61 -16.60 20.28 -18.69
C THR A 61 -15.61 20.74 -17.62
N GLU A 62 -16.10 20.91 -16.39
CA GLU A 62 -15.26 21.32 -15.27
C GLU A 62 -14.15 20.29 -15.07
N GLU A 63 -12.94 20.65 -15.46
CA GLU A 63 -11.74 19.85 -15.22
C GLU A 63 -11.59 19.63 -13.72
N THR A 64 -11.96 18.43 -13.24
CA THR A 64 -11.82 18.11 -11.82
C THR A 64 -10.36 17.78 -11.53
N VAL A 65 -9.66 18.73 -10.90
CA VAL A 65 -8.29 18.50 -10.41
C VAL A 65 -8.37 17.79 -9.06
N VAL A 66 -7.98 16.53 -9.01
CA VAL A 66 -7.86 15.76 -7.77
C VAL A 66 -6.46 15.93 -7.21
N SER A 67 -6.36 16.52 -6.01
CA SER A 67 -5.10 16.65 -5.28
C SER A 67 -5.09 15.73 -4.06
N GLY A 68 -3.97 15.06 -3.82
CA GLY A 68 -3.85 14.10 -2.72
C GLY A 68 -2.45 13.51 -2.62
N VAL A 69 -2.26 12.61 -1.66
CA VAL A 69 -1.00 11.88 -1.50
C VAL A 69 -0.92 10.82 -2.59
N ASP A 70 0.21 10.74 -3.29
CA ASP A 70 0.44 9.83 -4.41
C ASP A 70 0.15 8.37 -4.08
N ILE A 71 0.55 7.88 -2.90
CA ILE A 71 0.23 6.53 -2.43
C ILE A 71 -1.29 6.31 -2.38
N VAL A 72 -2.02 7.26 -1.78
CA VAL A 72 -3.49 7.20 -1.66
C VAL A 72 -4.14 7.16 -3.04
N LEU A 73 -3.70 8.03 -3.95
CA LEU A 73 -4.27 8.13 -5.30
C LEU A 73 -3.91 6.93 -6.18
N ASN A 74 -2.70 6.38 -6.07
CA ASN A 74 -2.22 5.27 -6.89
C ASN A 74 -2.83 3.93 -6.47
N HIS A 75 -2.97 3.72 -5.16
CA HIS A 75 -3.55 2.49 -4.60
C HIS A 75 -5.04 2.65 -4.28
N LYS A 76 -5.64 3.78 -4.68
CA LYS A 76 -7.05 4.12 -4.51
C LYS A 76 -7.54 3.91 -3.08
N LEU A 77 -6.70 4.25 -2.11
CA LEU A 77 -7.04 4.17 -0.70
C LEU A 77 -8.19 5.13 -0.40
N GLN A 78 -9.14 4.69 0.40
CA GLN A 78 -10.35 5.44 0.70
C GLN A 78 -10.22 6.10 2.06
N GLU A 79 -10.39 7.42 2.12
CA GLU A 79 -10.40 8.13 3.39
C GLU A 79 -11.61 7.69 4.24
N THR A 80 -11.38 7.50 5.53
CA THR A 80 -12.41 7.16 6.50
C THR A 80 -12.24 7.94 7.79
N CYS A 81 -13.30 8.00 8.59
CA CYS A 81 -13.34 8.78 9.81
C CYS A 81 -13.63 7.86 11.01
N PHE A 82 -12.86 8.03 12.08
CA PHE A 82 -13.09 7.34 13.34
C PHE A 82 -13.34 8.34 14.48
N THR A 83 -14.18 7.94 15.44
CA THR A 83 -14.07 8.49 16.79
C THR A 83 -13.00 7.70 17.54
N LYS A 84 -12.44 8.29 18.60
CA LYS A 84 -11.45 7.60 19.45
C LYS A 84 -12.02 6.30 20.05
N GLU A 85 -13.34 6.21 20.24
CA GLU A 85 -14.02 5.00 20.73
C GLU A 85 -14.21 3.96 19.63
N SER A 86 -14.68 4.35 18.44
CA SER A 86 -14.83 3.40 17.33
C SER A 86 -13.48 2.85 16.87
N TYR A 87 -12.42 3.67 16.87
CA TYR A 87 -11.07 3.18 16.57
C TYR A 87 -10.56 2.17 17.60
N LYS A 88 -10.83 2.39 18.90
CA LYS A 88 -10.48 1.42 19.95
C LYS A 88 -11.18 0.08 19.75
N GLN A 89 -12.42 0.08 19.27
CA GLN A 89 -13.14 -1.15 19.01
C GLN A 89 -12.57 -1.85 17.77
N TYR A 90 -12.48 -1.12 16.65
CA TYR A 90 -11.87 -1.60 15.40
C TYR A 90 -10.50 -2.22 15.64
N ILE A 91 -9.57 -1.49 16.27
CA ILE A 91 -8.19 -1.95 16.40
C ILE A 91 -8.09 -3.20 17.28
N LYS A 92 -8.98 -3.38 18.26
CA LYS A 92 -9.01 -4.60 19.07
C LYS A 92 -9.41 -5.81 18.22
N ASP A 93 -10.39 -5.65 17.34
CA ASP A 93 -10.87 -6.74 16.50
C ASP A 93 -9.87 -7.04 15.37
N TYR A 94 -9.28 -6.01 14.76
CA TYR A 94 -8.17 -6.14 13.82
C TYR A 94 -6.98 -6.91 14.42
N MET A 95 -6.56 -6.55 15.64
CA MET A 95 -5.47 -7.24 16.34
C MET A 95 -5.77 -8.73 16.59
N LYS A 96 -7.03 -9.10 16.83
CA LYS A 96 -7.43 -10.52 16.96
C LYS A 96 -7.35 -11.24 15.61
N ALA A 97 -7.75 -10.59 14.51
CA ALA A 97 -7.67 -11.15 13.17
C ALA A 97 -6.22 -11.46 12.79
N ILE A 98 -5.31 -10.49 13.00
CA ILE A 98 -3.87 -10.69 12.75
C ILE A 98 -3.29 -11.77 13.68
N LYS A 99 -3.63 -11.75 14.97
CA LYS A 99 -3.20 -12.81 15.90
C LYS A 99 -3.57 -14.21 15.41
N CYS A 100 -4.81 -14.39 14.94
CA CYS A 100 -5.28 -15.67 14.41
C CYS A 100 -4.45 -16.13 13.20
N LYS A 101 -4.14 -15.22 12.27
CA LYS A 101 -3.28 -15.51 11.11
C LYS A 101 -1.84 -15.82 11.51
N LEU A 102 -1.28 -15.07 12.47
CA LEU A 102 0.06 -15.33 12.98
C LEU A 102 0.14 -16.68 13.70
N GLU A 103 -0.86 -17.06 14.50
CA GLU A 103 -0.89 -18.37 15.16
C GLU A 103 -0.86 -19.55 14.17
N GLN A 104 -1.39 -19.35 12.96
CA GLN A 104 -1.41 -20.37 11.90
C GLN A 104 -0.10 -20.43 11.12
N ASN A 105 0.47 -19.29 10.76
CA ASN A 105 1.58 -19.21 9.80
C ASN A 105 2.94 -18.92 10.45
N HIS A 106 2.96 -18.10 11.51
CA HIS A 106 4.17 -17.55 12.15
C HIS A 106 3.97 -17.41 13.68
N PRO A 107 3.72 -18.50 14.41
CA PRO A 107 3.33 -18.46 15.82
C PRO A 107 4.37 -17.77 16.72
N GLU A 108 5.64 -17.77 16.32
CA GLU A 108 6.74 -17.06 16.98
C GLU A 108 6.57 -15.53 16.98
N ARG A 109 5.86 -14.97 16.00
CA ARG A 109 5.60 -13.52 15.87
C ARG A 109 4.46 -13.01 16.73
N VAL A 110 3.60 -13.90 17.24
CA VAL A 110 2.40 -13.55 18.02
C VAL A 110 2.76 -12.69 19.24
N LYS A 111 3.72 -13.12 20.06
CA LYS A 111 4.10 -12.40 21.28
C LYS A 111 4.73 -11.03 20.97
N PRO A 112 5.77 -10.93 20.11
CA PRO A 112 6.33 -9.64 19.71
C PRO A 112 5.29 -8.67 19.16
N PHE A 113 4.39 -9.15 18.29
CA PHE A 113 3.35 -8.34 17.68
C PHE A 113 2.37 -7.80 18.71
N MET A 114 1.79 -8.66 19.56
CA MET A 114 0.78 -8.24 20.54
C MET A 114 1.34 -7.24 21.57
N SER A 115 2.58 -7.43 22.01
CA SER A 115 3.24 -6.50 22.94
C SER A 115 3.57 -5.17 22.27
N GLY A 116 4.23 -5.19 21.10
CA GLY A 116 4.61 -3.98 20.38
C GLY A 116 3.40 -3.18 19.91
N ALA A 117 2.37 -3.85 19.38
CA ALA A 117 1.16 -3.21 18.92
C ALA A 117 0.41 -2.51 20.06
N ALA A 118 0.37 -3.09 21.26
CA ALA A 118 -0.25 -2.44 22.41
C ALA A 118 0.40 -1.07 22.72
N GLU A 119 1.72 -0.94 22.59
CA GLU A 119 2.43 0.32 22.76
C GLU A 119 2.15 1.30 21.60
N LYS A 120 2.24 0.82 20.35
CA LYS A 120 1.94 1.66 19.18
C LYS A 120 0.50 2.18 19.20
N ILE A 121 -0.47 1.36 19.60
CA ILE A 121 -1.88 1.76 19.74
C ILE A 121 -2.04 2.84 20.81
N LYS A 122 -1.34 2.75 21.95
CA LYS A 122 -1.35 3.82 22.96
C LYS A 122 -0.84 5.14 22.37
N HIS A 123 0.23 5.10 21.59
CA HIS A 123 0.76 6.28 20.90
C HIS A 123 -0.24 6.87 19.90
N ILE A 124 -0.85 6.02 19.07
CA ILE A 124 -1.86 6.44 18.09
C ILE A 124 -3.05 7.11 18.79
N LEU A 125 -3.56 6.50 19.87
CA LEU A 125 -4.65 7.07 20.65
C LEU A 125 -4.28 8.38 21.36
N GLY A 126 -3.00 8.55 21.72
CA GLY A 126 -2.47 9.81 22.27
C GLY A 126 -2.52 10.95 21.25
N ASN A 127 -2.16 10.66 20.00
CA ASN A 127 -2.07 11.63 18.91
C ASN A 127 -3.23 11.51 17.89
N PHE A 128 -4.37 10.97 18.31
CA PHE A 128 -5.47 10.56 17.43
C PHE A 128 -5.95 11.64 16.45
N LYS A 129 -5.91 12.91 16.87
CA LYS A 129 -6.37 14.04 16.05
C LYS A 129 -5.43 14.42 14.91
N ASN A 130 -4.18 13.97 14.94
CA ASN A 130 -3.19 14.29 13.92
C ASN A 130 -3.30 13.33 12.72
N TYR A 131 -3.81 12.12 12.97
CA TYR A 131 -3.91 11.10 11.95
C TYR A 131 -5.14 11.30 11.07
N GLN A 132 -4.93 11.16 9.76
CA GLN A 132 -6.00 10.83 8.82
C GLN A 132 -5.99 9.32 8.59
N PHE A 133 -7.18 8.73 8.44
CA PHE A 133 -7.35 7.28 8.36
C PHE A 133 -7.73 6.89 6.94
N PHE A 134 -7.05 5.90 6.39
CA PHE A 134 -7.31 5.38 5.05
C PHE A 134 -7.52 3.88 5.11
N THR A 135 -8.52 3.38 4.40
CA THR A 135 -8.78 1.95 4.19
C THR A 135 -8.43 1.55 2.75
N GLY A 136 -8.32 0.25 2.48
CA GLY A 136 -8.10 -0.28 1.13
C GLY A 136 -9.25 0.04 0.17
N GLU A 137 -9.05 -0.20 -1.13
CA GLU A 137 -10.03 0.08 -2.19
C GLU A 137 -11.40 -0.57 -1.90
N SER A 138 -11.43 -1.75 -1.26
CA SER A 138 -12.68 -2.46 -0.94
C SER A 138 -13.54 -1.80 0.14
N MET A 139 -12.97 -0.83 0.90
CA MET A 139 -13.58 -0.22 2.08
C MET A 139 -14.04 -1.23 3.15
N ASN A 140 -13.42 -2.41 3.20
CA ASN A 140 -13.80 -3.42 4.17
C ASN A 140 -13.47 -2.95 5.60
N PRO A 141 -14.45 -2.92 6.53
CA PRO A 141 -14.24 -2.43 7.90
C PRO A 141 -13.35 -3.34 8.76
N GLU A 142 -13.10 -4.57 8.34
CA GLU A 142 -12.18 -5.52 9.00
C GLU A 142 -10.74 -5.38 8.52
N GLY A 143 -10.51 -4.66 7.42
CA GLY A 143 -9.21 -4.50 6.81
C GLY A 143 -8.30 -3.51 7.52
N MET A 144 -7.05 -3.46 7.09
CA MET A 144 -6.06 -2.55 7.65
C MET A 144 -6.43 -1.08 7.41
N ILE A 145 -6.35 -0.30 8.49
CA ILE A 145 -6.38 1.16 8.43
C ILE A 145 -4.95 1.70 8.39
N ALA A 146 -4.60 2.33 7.29
CA ALA A 146 -3.37 3.09 7.10
C ALA A 146 -3.50 4.47 7.78
N LEU A 147 -2.46 4.87 8.50
CA LEU A 147 -2.43 6.12 9.26
C LEU A 147 -1.55 7.13 8.57
N LEU A 148 -2.14 8.17 8.00
CA LEU A 148 -1.41 9.28 7.41
C LEU A 148 -1.04 10.31 8.48
N ASP A 149 0.22 10.70 8.51
CA ASP A 149 0.75 11.82 9.29
C ASP A 149 1.85 12.53 8.48
N TYR A 150 2.40 13.63 9.01
CA TYR A 150 3.48 14.38 8.37
C TYR A 150 4.78 14.24 9.15
N ARG A 151 5.90 14.13 8.41
CA ARG A 151 7.24 14.11 9.01
C ARG A 151 7.49 15.40 9.81
N PRO A 152 8.53 15.45 10.66
CA PRO A 152 8.87 16.66 11.42
C PRO A 152 9.13 17.91 10.57
N ASP A 153 9.37 17.74 9.26
CA ASP A 153 9.47 18.83 8.28
C ASP A 153 8.11 19.50 7.96
N GLY A 154 6.99 18.90 8.40
CA GLY A 154 5.62 19.38 8.18
C GLY A 154 5.13 19.30 6.73
N THR A 155 5.89 18.72 5.81
CA THR A 155 5.60 18.76 4.37
C THR A 155 5.61 17.39 3.71
N THR A 156 6.38 16.43 4.23
CA THR A 156 6.44 15.08 3.69
C THR A 156 5.35 14.22 4.34
N PRO A 157 4.27 13.85 3.62
CA PRO A 157 3.29 12.91 4.14
C PRO A 157 3.89 11.51 4.21
N TYR A 158 3.49 10.72 5.21
CA TYR A 158 3.81 9.31 5.28
C TYR A 158 2.63 8.50 5.82
N LEU A 159 2.47 7.27 5.32
CA LEU A 159 1.48 6.33 5.84
C LEU A 159 2.17 5.27 6.71
N THR A 160 1.56 4.98 7.86
CA THR A 160 2.01 3.91 8.76
C THR A 160 1.13 2.67 8.60
N PHE A 161 1.77 1.51 8.45
CA PHE A 161 1.15 0.19 8.31
C PHE A 161 1.74 -0.80 9.32
N PHE A 162 0.95 -1.76 9.81
CA PHE A 162 1.49 -2.84 10.66
C PHE A 162 2.16 -3.91 9.79
N LYS A 163 3.44 -4.20 10.03
CA LYS A 163 4.23 -5.12 9.20
C LYS A 163 3.64 -6.54 9.19
N ASP A 164 3.29 -7.05 10.37
CA ASP A 164 2.69 -8.38 10.53
C ASP A 164 1.24 -8.46 10.00
N GLY A 165 0.65 -7.32 9.60
CA GLY A 165 -0.65 -7.25 8.94
C GLY A 165 -0.57 -7.18 7.40
N LEU A 166 0.63 -7.29 6.82
CA LEU A 166 0.82 -7.24 5.37
C LEU A 166 1.30 -8.58 4.82
N GLU A 167 0.82 -8.92 3.63
CA GLU A 167 1.34 -9.99 2.78
C GLU A 167 2.18 -9.38 1.65
N ILE A 168 3.32 -10.03 1.35
CA ILE A 168 4.28 -9.55 0.35
C ILE A 168 4.12 -10.37 -0.93
N GLU A 169 3.65 -9.74 -2.00
CA GLU A 169 3.56 -10.36 -3.32
C GLU A 169 4.71 -9.87 -4.21
N LYS A 170 5.51 -10.80 -4.74
CA LYS A 170 6.57 -10.49 -5.69
C LYS A 170 6.05 -10.63 -7.12
N CYS A 171 5.81 -9.51 -7.80
CA CYS A 171 5.52 -9.50 -9.22
C CYS A 171 6.83 -9.54 -10.01
N VAL A 172 7.20 -10.75 -10.44
CA VAL A 172 8.20 -10.95 -11.50
C VAL A 172 7.49 -10.85 -12.84
N SER A 173 8.00 -10.00 -13.73
CA SER A 173 7.48 -9.91 -15.10
C SER A 173 7.51 -11.31 -15.71
N TRP A 174 6.37 -11.79 -16.21
CA TRP A 174 6.22 -13.10 -16.86
C TRP A 174 7.29 -13.36 -17.94
N LEU A 175 7.81 -12.30 -18.57
CA LEU A 175 8.92 -12.38 -19.53
C LEU A 175 10.22 -12.87 -18.90
N LEU A 176 10.55 -12.44 -17.67
CA LEU A 176 11.74 -12.88 -16.94
C LEU A 176 11.59 -14.34 -16.45
N GLU A 177 10.41 -14.75 -16.00
CA GLU A 177 10.18 -16.15 -15.62
C GLU A 177 10.25 -17.11 -16.81
N LEU A 178 9.68 -16.73 -17.96
CA LEU A 178 9.82 -17.48 -19.21
C LEU A 178 11.27 -17.53 -19.67
N TYR A 179 12.01 -16.41 -19.57
CA TYR A 179 13.43 -16.36 -19.92
C TYR A 179 14.27 -17.28 -19.02
N PHE A 180 14.04 -17.27 -17.70
CA PHE A 180 14.72 -18.18 -16.77
C PHE A 180 14.33 -19.64 -17.01
N LYS A 181 13.05 -19.96 -17.23
CA LYS A 181 12.61 -21.32 -17.55
C LYS A 181 13.17 -21.82 -18.90
N HIS A 182 13.29 -20.94 -19.90
CA HIS A 182 13.96 -21.27 -21.17
C HIS A 182 15.47 -21.47 -20.98
N CYS A 183 16.13 -20.67 -20.14
CA CYS A 183 17.57 -20.74 -19.91
C CYS A 183 17.96 -22.00 -19.10
N VAL A 184 17.17 -22.42 -18.11
CA VAL A 184 17.43 -23.65 -17.33
C VAL A 184 17.24 -24.92 -18.17
N ASN A 185 16.35 -24.89 -19.17
CA ASN A 185 16.18 -26.00 -20.12
C ASN A 185 17.22 -26.00 -21.24
N CYS A 186 17.96 -24.91 -21.42
CA CYS A 186 19.05 -24.80 -22.37
C CYS A 186 20.38 -24.95 -21.61
N ARG A 187 20.85 -26.20 -21.46
CA ARG A 187 22.16 -26.56 -20.90
C ARG A 187 23.31 -26.15 -21.83
N GLN A 188 23.33 -24.91 -22.27
CA GLN A 188 24.37 -24.28 -23.09
C GLN A 188 24.17 -22.77 -22.97
N LEU A 189 24.86 -22.16 -22.00
CA LEU A 189 25.62 -20.92 -22.14
C LEU A 189 26.21 -20.59 -20.78
N SER A 190 27.44 -21.05 -20.57
CA SER A 190 28.33 -20.53 -19.55
C SER A 190 28.50 -19.02 -19.77
N THR A 191 27.85 -18.21 -18.94
CA THR A 191 28.25 -16.80 -18.80
C THR A 191 28.64 -16.55 -17.34
N PRO A 192 29.69 -15.76 -17.05
CA PRO A 192 30.29 -15.65 -15.71
C PRO A 192 29.42 -14.96 -14.64
N TRP A 193 28.16 -14.66 -14.93
CA TRP A 193 27.30 -13.82 -14.10
C TRP A 193 26.26 -14.61 -13.29
N SER A 194 26.20 -15.94 -13.44
CA SER A 194 25.27 -16.80 -12.71
C SER A 194 25.61 -16.94 -11.22
N ASP A 195 26.87 -16.77 -10.86
CA ASP A 195 27.34 -17.15 -9.52
C ASP A 195 27.13 -16.04 -8.48
N SER A 196 26.83 -14.81 -8.89
CA SER A 196 26.62 -13.70 -7.95
C SER A 196 25.17 -13.57 -7.44
N LEU A 197 24.20 -14.26 -8.06
CA LEU A 197 22.78 -14.18 -7.66
C LEU A 197 22.28 -15.40 -6.88
N LEU A 198 23.05 -16.48 -6.84
CA LEU A 198 22.71 -17.69 -6.07
C LEU A 198 23.09 -17.62 -4.58
N VAL A 199 23.88 -16.63 -4.16
CA VAL A 199 24.39 -16.54 -2.79
C VAL A 199 23.41 -15.84 -1.82
N HIS A 200 22.35 -15.20 -2.31
CA HIS A 200 21.38 -14.47 -1.45
C HIS A 200 19.97 -15.09 -1.43
N CYS A 201 19.85 -16.36 -1.83
CA CYS A 201 18.57 -17.07 -1.85
C CYS A 201 18.59 -18.40 -1.06
N LEU A 202 19.50 -18.52 -0.09
CA LEU A 202 19.47 -19.52 0.99
C LEU A 202 19.40 -18.81 2.34
#